data_AF-B7P3G7-F1
#
_entry.id   AF-B7P3G7-F1
#
_cell.length_a   1.000
_cell.length_b   1.000
_cell.length_c   1.000
_cell.angle_alpha   90.00
_cell.angle_beta   90.00
_cell.angle_gamma   90.00
#
_symmetry.space_group_name_H-M   'P 1'
#
loop_
_entity.id
_entity.type
_entity.pdbx_description
1 polymer ?
#
loop_
_entity_poly.entity_id
_entity_poly.type
_entity_poly.pdbx_seq_one_letter_code
_entity_poly.pdbx_strand_id
1 'polypeptide(L)' 'SSKLKDFRPFIDDIRVLRVGGRLQQVSVSDDLKHPIILLNAHRFTELLTCRAHQRVLHGGVEKTLTELRE' A
#
# COMPACT_ATOMS: atom_id res chain seq x y z
N SER A 1 -4.19 -16.68 12.82
CA SER A 1 -3.03 -15.79 12.60
C SER A 1 -3.48 -14.57 11.80
N SER A 2 -2.96 -13.36 12.06
CA SER A 2 -3.31 -12.16 11.29
C SER A 2 -2.40 -12.05 10.06
N LYS A 3 -2.98 -11.89 8.87
CA LYS A 3 -2.27 -11.70 7.58
C LYS A 3 -1.29 -10.52 7.60
N LEU A 4 -1.48 -9.58 8.53
CA LEU A 4 -0.62 -8.41 8.68
C LEU A 4 0.76 -8.75 9.25
N LYS A 5 0.87 -9.83 10.05
CA LYS A 5 2.13 -10.20 10.72
C LYS A 5 3.24 -10.54 9.73
N ASP A 6 2.87 -11.05 8.56
CA ASP A 6 3.82 -11.44 7.51
C ASP A 6 4.58 -10.23 6.94
N PHE A 7 4.04 -9.02 7.09
CA PHE A 7 4.63 -7.76 6.62
C PHE A 7 5.55 -7.08 7.64
N ARG A 8 5.80 -7.69 8.81
CA ARG A 8 6.63 -7.12 9.90
C ARG A 8 6.30 -5.64 10.17
N PRO A 9 5.04 -5.29 10.46
CA PRO A 9 4.60 -3.91 10.51
C PRO A 9 5.23 -3.16 11.69
N PHE A 10 5.51 -1.87 11.52
CA PHE A 10 5.97 -0.96 12.58
C PHE A 10 5.31 0.42 12.44
N ILE A 11 5.35 1.20 13.53
CA ILE A 11 4.90 2.60 13.54
C ILE A 11 6.13 3.49 13.38
N ASP A 12 6.08 4.44 12.45
CA ASP A 12 7.18 5.38 12.19
C ASP A 12 7.09 6.65 13.05
N ASP A 13 8.02 7.58 12.80
CA ASP A 13 8.15 8.83 13.55
C ASP A 13 6.95 9.77 13.40
N ILE A 14 6.17 9.64 12.32
CA ILE A 14 4.92 10.40 12.10
C ILE A 14 3.67 9.62 12.53
N ARG A 15 3.84 8.51 13.27
CA ARG A 15 2.78 7.66 13.83
C ARG A 15 1.88 6.97 12.80
N VAL A 16 2.44 6.62 11.63
CA VAL A 16 1.72 5.79 10.64
C VAL A 16 2.26 4.36 10.59
N LEU A 17 1.40 3.42 10.22
CA LEU A 17 1.73 2.01 10.11
C LEU A 17 2.42 1.72 8.77
N ARG A 18 3.60 1.09 8.79
CA ARG A 18 4.41 0.80 7.60
C ARG A 18 4.87 -0.65 7.51
N VAL A 19 5.21 -1.09 6.30
CA VAL A 19 5.77 -2.42 6.01
C VAL A 19 7.24 -2.50 6.40
N GLY A 20 7.65 -3.58 7.05
CA GLY A 20 9.04 -3.87 7.39
C GLY A 20 9.69 -4.96 6.52
N GLY A 21 11.02 -5.06 6.62
CA GLY A 21 11.78 -6.27 6.28
C GLY A 21 12.26 -6.44 4.83
N ARG A 22 11.39 -6.29 3.82
CA ARG A 22 11.73 -6.79 2.46
C ARG A 22 12.85 -6.06 1.73
N LEU A 23 12.97 -4.74 1.92
CA LEU A 23 13.90 -3.89 1.14
C LEU A 23 15.06 -3.34 1.98
N GLN A 24 15.35 -3.93 3.15
CA GLN A 24 16.32 -3.36 4.12
C GLN A 24 17.70 -3.04 3.52
N GLN A 25 18.20 -3.88 2.62
CA GLN A 25 19.54 -3.78 2.03
C GLN A 25 19.60 -2.93 0.74
N VAL A 26 18.47 -2.39 0.29
CA VAL A 26 18.43 -1.58 -0.94
C VAL A 26 18.71 -0.12 -0.60
N SER A 27 19.55 0.54 -1.40
CA SER A 27 19.88 1.97 -1.31
C SER A 27 18.81 2.83 -1.97
N VAL A 28 17.62 2.87 -1.39
CA VAL A 28 16.46 3.69 -1.80
C VAL A 28 15.94 4.47 -0.60
N SER A 29 15.07 5.45 -0.84
CA SER A 29 14.42 6.22 0.23
C SER A 29 13.65 5.33 1.20
N ASP A 30 13.55 5.76 2.46
CA ASP A 30 12.82 5.02 3.49
C ASP A 30 11.33 4.88 3.17
N ASP A 31 10.72 5.84 2.47
CA ASP A 31 9.34 5.73 2.02
C ASP A 31 9.13 4.59 1.02
N LEU A 32 10.10 4.36 0.12
CA LEU A 32 10.05 3.25 -0.82
C LEU A 32 10.38 1.93 -0.11
N LYS A 33 11.31 1.96 0.85
CA LYS A 33 11.73 0.80 1.64
C LYS A 33 10.63 0.33 2.60
N HIS A 34 9.86 1.27 3.14
CA HIS A 34 8.82 1.09 4.15
C HIS A 34 7.51 1.76 3.72
N PRO A 35 6.79 1.23 2.72
CA PRO A 35 5.51 1.78 2.29
C PRO A 35 4.48 1.83 3.43
N ILE A 36 3.63 2.85 3.40
CA ILE A 36 2.49 2.99 4.32
C ILE A 36 1.47 1.88 4.08
N ILE A 37 0.98 1.30 5.17
CA ILE A 37 -0.09 0.31 5.15
C ILE A 37 -1.43 1.06 5.21
N LEU A 38 -2.17 0.98 4.11
CA LEU A 38 -3.55 1.46 4.05
C LEU A 38 -4.51 0.37 4.52
N LEU A 39 -5.32 0.68 5.54
CA LEU A 39 -6.35 -0.25 6.03
C LEU A 39 -7.47 -0.37 4.99
N ASN A 40 -7.85 -1.60 4.66
CA ASN A 40 -8.88 -1.88 3.65
C ASN A 40 -10.25 -1.27 3.98
N ALA A 41 -10.60 -1.16 5.27
CA ALA A 41 -11.87 -0.61 5.74
C ALA A 41 -11.87 0.93 5.84
N HIS A 42 -10.75 1.61 5.54
CA HIS A 42 -10.66 3.06 5.65
C HIS A 42 -11.21 3.75 4.39
N ARG A 43 -12.02 4.80 4.57
CA ARG A 43 -12.68 5.52 3.46
C ARG A 43 -11.69 6.03 2.40
N PHE A 44 -10.50 6.45 2.82
CA PHE A 44 -9.46 6.86 1.88
C PHE A 44 -9.05 5.73 0.93
N THR A 45 -8.83 4.53 1.45
CA THR A 45 -8.43 3.35 0.65
C THR A 45 -9.50 2.98 -0.36
N GLU A 46 -10.76 3.05 0.05
CA GLU A 46 -11.91 2.84 -0.83
C GLU A 46 -11.95 3.88 -1.96
N LEU A 47 -11.86 5.17 -1.62
CA LEU A 47 -11.87 6.26 -2.60
C LEU A 47 -10.69 6.19 -3.58
N LEU A 48 -9.49 5.85 -3.09
CA LEU A 48 -8.30 5.64 -3.91
C LEU A 48 -8.52 4.50 -4.91
N THR A 49 -9.07 3.38 -4.45
CA THR A 49 -9.39 2.22 -5.29
C THR A 49 -10.47 2.56 -6.32
N CYS A 50 -11.54 3.26 -5.93
CA CYS A 50 -12.59 3.72 -6.85
C CYS A 50 -12.03 4.68 -7.90
N ARG A 51 -11.16 5.62 -7.52
CA ARG A 51 -10.50 6.53 -8.46
C ARG A 51 -9.67 5.77 -9.49
N ALA A 52 -8.85 4.81 -9.06
CA ALA A 52 -8.07 3.97 -9.98
C ALA A 52 -8.98 3.17 -10.92
N HIS A 53 -10.05 2.58 -10.38
CA HIS A 53 -11.04 1.84 -11.16
C HIS A 53 -11.75 2.70 -12.23
N GLN A 54 -12.06 3.95 -11.90
CA GLN A 54 -12.63 4.93 -12.83
C GLN A 54 -11.63 5.36 -13.91
N ARG A 55 -10.35 5.57 -13.55
CA ARG A 55 -9.30 5.96 -14.50
C ARG A 55 -9.04 4.90 -15.56
N VAL A 56 -9.19 3.63 -15.21
CA VAL A 56 -9.10 2.51 -16.17
C VAL A 56 -10.43 2.19 -16.85
N LEU A 57 -11.43 3.09 -16.76
CA LEU A 57 -12.75 2.96 -17.38
C LEU A 57 -13.44 1.63 -17.04
N HIS A 58 -13.41 1.24 -15.77
CA HIS A 58 -13.98 -0.04 -15.30
C HIS A 58 -13.37 -1.28 -15.95
N GLY A 59 -12.15 -1.19 -16.48
CA GLY A 59 -11.46 -2.24 -17.24
C GLY A 59 -11.01 -3.48 -16.46
N GLY A 60 -11.61 -3.74 -15.29
CA GLY A 60 -11.36 -4.93 -14.47
C GLY A 60 -10.29 -4.75 -13.38
N VAL A 61 -10.13 -5.81 -12.57
CA VAL A 61 -9.25 -5.82 -11.40
C VAL A 61 -7.78 -5.69 -11.79
N GLU A 62 -7.32 -6.40 -12.83
CA GLU A 62 -5.92 -6.37 -13.25
C GLU A 62 -5.48 -4.97 -13.65
N LYS A 63 -6.27 -4.29 -14.50
CA LYS A 63 -5.98 -2.89 -14.89
C LYS A 63 -6.03 -1.94 -13.70
N THR A 64 -7.00 -2.11 -12.82
CA THR A 64 -7.10 -1.30 -11.60
C THR A 64 -5.88 -1.50 -10.69
N LEU A 65 -5.39 -2.73 -10.55
CA LEU A 65 -4.18 -3.04 -9.78
C LEU A 65 -2.91 -2.51 -10.43
N THR A 66 -2.83 -2.52 -11.76
CA THR A 66 -1.72 -1.91 -12.50
C THR A 66 -1.69 -0.41 -12.25
N GLU A 67 -2.83 0.28 -12.41
CA GLU A 67 -2.96 1.72 -12.13
C GLU A 67 -2.58 2.09 -10.68
N LEU A 68 -2.88 1.23 -9.70
CA LEU A 68 -2.51 1.46 -8.30
C LEU A 68 -1.01 1.25 -8.00
N ARG A 69 -0.26 0.62 -8.92
CA ARG A 69 1.17 0.31 -8.75
C ARG A 69 2.09 1.30 -9.44
N GLU A 70 1.57 2.15 -10.32
CA GLU A 70 2.30 3.24 -10.99
C GLU A 70 2.47 4.46 -10.06
#